data_AF-A0A814G8G1-F1
#
_entry.id   AF-A0A814G8G1-F1
#
_cell.length_a   1.000
_cell.length_b   1.000
_cell.length_c   1.000
_cell.angle_alpha   90.00
_cell.angle_beta   90.00
_cell.angle_gamma   90.00
#
_symmetry.space_group_name_H-M   'P 1'
#
loop_
_entity.id
_entity.type
_entity.pdbx_description
1 polymer ?
#
loop_
_entity_poly.entity_id
_entity_poly.type
_entity_poly.pdbx_seq_one_letter_code
_entity_poly.pdbx_strand_id
1 'polypeptide(L)'
;MNQRCFTVHDFRYVSATGSSTPLTKDNVTCFVVHSETSLVGNFLTTNRIINQIQHNIQWSQLSNLMSIPTDCPQRDKRKGWLGDTAVTNLSEEFHSTFHNSTTNYYGTDGSQTSQILASALPGVIPSQQIRSSVIQLLVNDIRNQTINLTSGLIGMTNLFKALPDNGYHTLAVELAELTTYRSFGWTFTNSYSTTI
;
A
#
# COMPACT_ATOMS: atom_id res chain seq x y z
N MET A 1 29.79 14.36 -17.71
CA MET A 1 29.10 13.93 -18.95
C MET A 1 27.75 14.64 -19.00
N ASN A 2 27.42 15.28 -20.13
CA ASN A 2 26.21 16.09 -20.28
C ASN A 2 25.23 15.34 -21.20
N GLN A 3 24.58 14.31 -20.67
CA GLN A 3 23.64 13.49 -21.43
C GLN A 3 22.26 14.15 -21.36
N ARG A 4 21.85 14.83 -22.43
CA ARG A 4 20.53 15.47 -22.52
C ARG A 4 19.53 14.47 -23.11
N CYS A 5 18.57 14.04 -22.31
CA CYS A 5 17.47 13.18 -22.75
C CYS A 5 16.12 13.79 -22.34
N PHE A 6 15.09 13.60 -23.18
CA PHE A 6 13.72 14.06 -22.93
C PHE A 6 12.76 12.89 -22.65
N THR A 7 13.30 11.74 -22.26
CA THR A 7 12.52 10.53 -21.95
C THR A 7 13.03 9.89 -20.67
N VAL A 8 12.10 9.31 -19.91
CA VAL A 8 12.38 8.51 -18.74
C VAL A 8 11.52 7.26 -18.78
N HIS A 9 12.12 6.16 -18.36
CA HIS A 9 11.51 4.84 -18.31
C HIS A 9 11.74 4.25 -16.93
N ASP A 10 10.71 3.68 -16.32
CA ASP A 10 10.88 2.78 -15.17
C ASP A 10 11.06 1.36 -15.71
N PHE A 11 12.17 0.72 -15.32
CA PHE A 11 12.52 -0.61 -15.76
C PHE A 11 13.48 -1.28 -14.78
N ARG A 12 13.43 -2.61 -14.76
CA ARG A 12 14.47 -3.46 -14.15
C ARG A 12 15.35 -4.15 -15.19
N TYR A 13 14.80 -4.39 -16.37
CA TYR A 13 15.47 -5.10 -17.45
C TYR A 13 15.48 -4.21 -18.70
N VAL A 14 16.60 -4.20 -19.39
CA VAL A 14 16.77 -3.55 -20.69
C VAL A 14 17.20 -4.61 -21.70
N SER A 15 16.54 -4.61 -22.85
CA SER A 15 17.00 -5.33 -24.03
C SER A 15 17.61 -4.32 -24.97
N ALA A 16 18.86 -4.55 -25.37
CA ALA A 16 19.57 -3.70 -26.30
C ALA A 16 20.13 -4.56 -27.44
N THR A 17 19.86 -4.13 -28.67
CA THR A 17 20.27 -4.82 -29.90
C THR A 17 21.05 -3.84 -30.79
N GLY A 18 21.83 -4.37 -31.74
CA GLY A 18 22.57 -3.53 -32.70
C GLY A 18 23.88 -2.93 -32.19
N SER A 19 24.38 -3.35 -31.02
CA SER A 19 25.70 -2.94 -30.54
C SER A 19 26.81 -3.69 -31.27
N SER A 20 27.82 -2.96 -31.76
CA SER A 20 29.04 -3.55 -32.34
C SER A 20 30.00 -4.11 -31.28
N THR A 21 29.83 -3.69 -30.02
CA THR A 21 30.59 -4.20 -28.87
C THR A 21 29.69 -5.00 -27.92
N PRO A 22 30.17 -6.10 -27.33
CA PRO A 22 29.43 -6.81 -26.30
C PRO A 22 29.05 -5.88 -25.13
N LEU A 23 27.80 -5.93 -24.69
CA LEU A 23 27.35 -5.17 -23.54
C LEU A 23 27.88 -5.82 -22.26
N THR A 24 28.50 -5.02 -21.41
CA THR A 24 29.03 -5.42 -20.10
C THR A 24 28.53 -4.44 -19.04
N LYS A 25 28.69 -4.80 -17.77
CA LYS A 25 28.33 -3.90 -16.66
C LYS A 25 29.13 -2.59 -16.67
N ASP A 26 30.31 -2.59 -17.30
CA ASP A 26 31.22 -1.44 -17.32
C ASP A 26 30.90 -0.45 -18.45
N ASN A 27 30.15 -0.88 -19.48
CA ASN A 27 29.79 -0.05 -20.62
C ASN A 27 28.30 0.31 -20.71
N VAL A 28 27.51 -0.09 -19.71
CA VAL A 28 26.11 0.30 -19.54
C VAL A 28 25.92 0.93 -18.17
N THR A 29 25.31 2.12 -18.13
CA THR A 29 24.98 2.80 -16.88
C THR A 29 23.52 3.23 -16.92
N CYS A 30 22.81 3.01 -15.82
CA CYS A 30 21.46 3.52 -15.62
C CYS A 30 21.52 4.72 -14.68
N PHE A 31 20.84 5.80 -15.04
CA PHE A 31 20.70 6.97 -14.18
C PHE A 31 19.33 6.92 -13.51
N VAL A 32 19.31 6.97 -12.19
CA VAL A 32 18.08 7.16 -11.42
C VAL A 32 17.71 8.64 -11.49
N VAL A 33 16.46 8.94 -11.86
CA VAL A 33 15.95 10.30 -12.00
C VAL A 33 14.64 10.40 -11.23
N HIS A 34 14.58 11.35 -10.29
CA HIS A 34 13.40 11.75 -9.52
C HIS A 34 13.55 13.22 -9.12
N SER A 35 12.49 13.85 -8.61
CA SER A 35 12.58 15.17 -7.98
C SER A 35 13.58 15.13 -6.82
N GLU A 36 14.47 16.11 -6.74
CA GLU A 36 15.49 16.16 -5.69
C GLU A 36 14.84 16.35 -4.32
N THR A 37 14.93 15.32 -3.48
CA THR A 37 14.41 15.33 -2.12
C THR A 37 15.43 14.68 -1.17
N SER A 38 15.44 15.11 0.08
CA SER A 38 16.26 14.51 1.12
C SER A 38 15.50 13.40 1.84
N LEU A 39 16.16 12.28 2.13
CA LEU A 39 15.61 11.26 3.01
C LEU A 39 15.59 11.81 4.45
N VAL A 40 14.40 11.92 5.05
CA VAL A 40 14.21 12.52 6.39
C VAL A 40 14.06 11.50 7.52
N GLY A 41 14.01 10.20 7.20
CA GLY A 41 13.82 9.14 8.18
C GLY A 41 14.39 7.80 7.72
N ASN A 42 14.75 6.96 8.70
CA ASN A 42 15.22 5.61 8.47
C ASN A 42 14.44 4.63 9.35
N PHE A 43 14.20 3.43 8.85
CA PHE A 43 13.49 2.39 9.56
C PHE A 43 14.17 1.04 9.32
N LEU A 44 14.46 0.32 10.41
CA LEU A 44 15.14 -0.97 10.37
C LEU A 44 14.63 -1.84 11.53
N THR A 45 14.41 -3.12 11.24
CA THR A 45 13.97 -4.13 12.20
C THR A 45 14.84 -5.39 12.10
N THR A 46 14.62 -6.35 12.99
CA THR A 46 15.22 -7.69 12.88
C THR A 46 14.55 -8.55 11.80
N ASN A 47 13.35 -8.17 11.34
CA ASN A 47 12.62 -8.91 10.31
C ASN A 47 13.00 -8.42 8.90
N ARG A 48 13.68 -9.29 8.15
CA ARG A 48 14.13 -9.00 6.78
C ARG A 48 12.99 -8.68 5.80
N ILE A 49 11.79 -9.26 5.99
CA ILE A 49 10.64 -9.00 5.11
C ILE A 49 10.16 -7.57 5.30
N ILE A 50 10.02 -7.13 6.56
CA ILE A 50 9.61 -5.77 6.91
C ILE A 50 10.64 -4.75 6.39
N ASN A 51 11.94 -5.05 6.52
CA ASN A 51 12.98 -4.17 5.99
C ASN A 51 12.92 -4.07 4.45
N GLN A 52 12.61 -5.17 3.77
CA GLN A 52 12.44 -5.17 2.31
C GLN A 52 11.19 -4.40 1.88
N ILE A 53 10.09 -4.49 2.64
CA ILE A 53 8.88 -3.67 2.42
C ILE A 53 9.26 -2.19 2.46
N GLN A 54 9.94 -1.75 3.52
CA GLN A 54 10.35 -0.36 3.68
C GLN A 54 11.24 0.11 2.52
N HIS A 55 12.22 -0.70 2.13
CA HIS A 55 13.10 -0.39 0.99
C HIS A 55 12.29 -0.19 -0.31
N ASN A 56 11.32 -1.06 -0.56
CA ASN A 56 10.51 -1.00 -1.77
C ASN A 56 9.54 0.18 -1.75
N ILE A 57 8.97 0.53 -0.59
CA ILE A 57 8.16 1.75 -0.43
C ILE A 57 8.97 2.99 -0.80
N GLN A 58 10.22 3.07 -0.32
CA GLN A 58 11.12 4.19 -0.66
C GLN A 58 11.37 4.28 -2.17
N TRP A 59 11.68 3.16 -2.82
CA TRP A 59 11.88 3.15 -4.28
C TRP A 59 10.60 3.46 -5.06
N SER A 60 9.44 2.94 -4.65
CA SER A 60 8.15 3.26 -5.28
C SER A 60 7.80 4.75 -5.15
N GLN A 61 8.10 5.37 -4.02
CA GLN A 61 7.93 6.81 -3.82
C GLN A 61 8.86 7.60 -4.75
N LEU A 62 10.15 7.26 -4.82
CA LEU A 62 11.11 7.96 -5.68
C LEU A 62 10.75 7.79 -7.16
N SER A 63 10.41 6.58 -7.61
CA SER A 63 10.00 6.32 -9.00
C SER A 63 8.76 7.11 -9.43
N ASN A 64 7.83 7.38 -8.51
CA ASN A 64 6.61 8.14 -8.79
C ASN A 64 6.71 9.64 -8.50
N LEU A 65 7.84 10.11 -7.97
CA LEU A 65 8.05 11.53 -7.67
C LEU A 65 8.84 12.20 -8.79
N MET A 66 8.18 12.38 -9.93
CA MET A 66 8.74 13.02 -11.12
C MET A 66 7.94 14.27 -11.45
N SER A 67 8.34 15.41 -10.86
CA SER A 67 7.59 16.68 -10.84
C SER A 67 6.29 16.60 -10.03
N ILE A 68 5.38 15.68 -10.36
CA ILE A 68 4.12 15.41 -9.66
C ILE A 68 4.09 13.98 -9.13
N PRO A 69 3.33 13.67 -8.06
CA PRO A 69 3.15 12.29 -7.59
C PRO A 69 2.30 11.52 -8.61
N THR A 70 2.89 10.53 -9.28
CA THR A 70 2.18 9.72 -10.29
C THR A 70 1.62 8.42 -9.70
N ASP A 71 0.61 7.85 -10.36
CA ASP A 71 0.09 6.52 -10.01
C ASP A 71 0.99 5.37 -10.45
N CYS A 72 1.66 5.53 -11.59
CA CYS A 72 2.62 4.56 -12.08
C CYS A 72 3.61 5.23 -13.05
N PRO A 73 4.91 4.87 -13.00
CA PRO A 73 5.95 5.52 -13.80
C PRO A 73 6.21 4.84 -15.16
N GLN A 74 5.76 3.60 -15.36
CA GLN A 74 6.12 2.78 -16.51
C GLN A 74 5.18 2.93 -17.72
N ARG A 75 3.86 2.86 -17.52
CA ARG A 75 2.87 2.84 -18.62
C ARG A 75 2.39 4.24 -19.02
N ASP A 76 1.56 4.32 -20.04
CA ASP A 76 0.91 5.50 -20.61
C ASP A 76 -0.20 6.10 -19.70
N LYS A 77 0.06 6.19 -18.39
CA LYS A 77 -0.82 6.84 -17.41
C LYS A 77 -0.09 8.01 -16.75
N ARG A 78 0.84 7.74 -15.80
CA ARG A 78 1.72 8.75 -15.17
C ARG A 78 0.96 10.02 -14.75
N LYS A 79 -0.21 9.86 -14.12
CA LYS A 79 -1.08 10.99 -13.72
C LYS A 79 -1.11 11.16 -12.21
N GLY A 80 -1.34 12.39 -11.75
CA GLY A 80 -1.58 12.70 -10.34
C GLY A 80 -3.00 12.33 -9.91
N TRP A 81 -3.20 11.08 -9.50
CA TRP A 81 -4.49 10.62 -8.99
C TRP A 81 -4.70 11.10 -7.56
N LEU A 82 -5.81 11.79 -7.32
CA LEU A 82 -6.18 12.39 -6.02
C LEU A 82 -6.83 11.38 -5.05
N GLY A 83 -6.51 10.08 -5.17
CA GLY A 83 -7.20 8.99 -4.44
C GLY A 83 -7.15 9.08 -2.90
N ASP A 84 -6.38 10.02 -2.36
CA ASP A 84 -6.02 10.10 -0.94
C ASP A 84 -6.68 11.26 -0.19
N THR A 85 -7.46 12.12 -0.86
CA THR A 85 -8.20 13.19 -0.18
C THR A 85 -9.48 12.64 0.45
N ALA A 86 -9.37 12.06 1.64
CA ALA A 86 -10.53 11.65 2.43
C ALA A 86 -11.20 12.87 3.09
N VAL A 87 -12.50 13.00 2.82
CA VAL A 87 -13.40 14.05 3.34
C VAL A 87 -13.70 13.80 4.82
N THR A 88 -13.40 14.77 5.69
CA THR A 88 -13.47 14.62 7.16
C THR A 88 -14.79 15.09 7.81
N ASN A 89 -15.83 15.44 7.05
CA ASN A 89 -17.07 16.02 7.60
C ASN A 89 -18.35 15.17 7.40
N LEU A 90 -18.25 13.86 7.17
CA LEU A 90 -19.42 13.00 6.89
C LEU A 90 -19.61 11.82 7.87
N SER A 91 -18.95 11.83 9.02
CA SER A 91 -18.89 10.64 9.89
C SER A 91 -20.25 10.17 10.41
N GLU A 92 -21.13 11.09 10.82
CA GLU A 92 -22.49 10.77 11.29
C GLU A 92 -23.37 10.22 10.17
N GLU A 93 -23.34 10.86 8.99
CA GLU A 93 -24.10 10.41 7.81
C GLU A 93 -23.61 9.05 7.34
N PHE A 94 -22.29 8.82 7.38
CA PHE A 94 -21.69 7.54 7.05
C PHE A 94 -22.18 6.44 8.00
N HIS A 95 -22.20 6.72 9.31
CA HIS A 95 -22.77 5.79 10.29
C HIS A 95 -24.22 5.46 9.96
N SER A 96 -25.06 6.49 9.84
CA SER A 96 -26.49 6.33 9.60
C SER A 96 -26.80 5.61 8.30
N THR A 97 -26.02 5.84 7.25
CA THR A 97 -26.25 5.26 5.92
C THR A 97 -25.77 3.81 5.82
N PHE A 98 -24.61 3.50 6.41
CA PHE A 98 -23.93 2.23 6.14
C PHE A 98 -23.93 1.24 7.30
N HIS A 99 -24.26 1.64 8.54
CA HIS A 99 -24.31 0.73 9.68
C HIS A 99 -25.62 -0.06 9.70
N ASN A 100 -25.51 -1.38 9.84
CA ASN A 100 -26.63 -2.25 10.11
C ASN A 100 -26.74 -2.51 11.62
N SER A 101 -27.79 -1.99 12.27
CA SER A 101 -27.96 -2.11 13.72
C SER A 101 -28.19 -3.54 14.22
N THR A 102 -28.63 -4.45 13.35
CA THR A 102 -28.90 -5.85 13.71
C THR A 102 -27.62 -6.68 13.69
N THR A 103 -26.78 -6.51 12.68
CA THR A 103 -25.55 -7.31 12.49
C THR A 103 -24.29 -6.60 12.95
N ASN A 104 -24.35 -5.29 13.15
CA ASN A 104 -23.23 -4.36 13.30
C ASN A 104 -22.32 -4.21 12.08
N TYR A 105 -22.61 -4.84 10.94
CA TYR A 105 -21.80 -4.62 9.75
C TYR A 105 -21.94 -3.21 9.20
N TYR A 106 -20.84 -2.68 8.66
CA TYR A 106 -20.88 -1.58 7.72
C TYR A 106 -20.95 -2.07 6.27
N GLY A 107 -21.78 -1.42 5.46
CA GLY A 107 -22.02 -1.79 4.07
C GLY A 107 -22.98 -2.97 3.90
N THR A 108 -23.22 -3.37 2.65
CA THR A 108 -24.22 -4.37 2.30
C THR A 108 -23.80 -5.81 2.58
N ASP A 109 -22.49 -6.08 2.57
CA ASP A 109 -21.94 -7.45 2.55
C ASP A 109 -20.99 -7.76 3.71
N GLY A 110 -20.73 -6.79 4.59
CA GLY A 110 -19.80 -6.97 5.69
C GLY A 110 -18.32 -7.05 5.26
N SER A 111 -17.96 -6.65 4.04
CA SER A 111 -16.59 -6.79 3.52
C SER A 111 -15.51 -6.17 4.42
N GLN A 112 -14.28 -6.70 4.34
CA GLN A 112 -13.12 -6.19 5.09
C GLN A 112 -12.94 -4.70 4.89
N THR A 113 -13.00 -4.21 3.65
CA THR A 113 -12.84 -2.78 3.32
C THR A 113 -13.84 -1.91 4.07
N SER A 114 -15.12 -2.30 4.11
CA SER A 114 -16.16 -1.52 4.80
C SER A 114 -15.90 -1.45 6.30
N GLN A 115 -15.54 -2.57 6.93
CA GLN A 115 -15.25 -2.59 8.38
C GLN A 115 -13.98 -1.82 8.71
N ILE A 116 -12.93 -1.96 7.88
CA ILE A 116 -11.66 -1.24 8.05
C ILE A 116 -11.90 0.26 7.95
N LEU A 117 -12.61 0.72 6.90
CA LEU A 117 -12.85 2.14 6.67
C LEU A 117 -13.66 2.76 7.81
N ALA A 118 -14.74 2.10 8.23
CA ALA A 118 -15.54 2.56 9.37
C ALA A 118 -14.72 2.63 10.66
N SER A 119 -13.81 1.68 10.87
CA SER A 119 -12.97 1.63 12.07
C SER A 119 -11.83 2.64 12.06
N ALA A 120 -11.27 2.96 10.89
CA ALA A 120 -10.15 3.89 10.72
C ALA A 120 -10.56 5.36 10.71
N LEU A 121 -11.77 5.67 10.26
CA LEU A 121 -12.27 7.05 10.16
C LEU A 121 -12.74 7.58 11.53
N PRO A 122 -12.25 8.77 11.95
CA PRO A 122 -12.68 9.39 13.20
C PRO A 122 -14.18 9.68 13.22
N GLY A 123 -14.83 9.38 14.35
CA GLY A 123 -16.24 9.72 14.59
C GLY A 123 -17.28 8.88 13.85
N VAL A 124 -16.88 7.95 12.98
CA VAL A 124 -17.85 7.10 12.24
C VAL A 124 -18.53 6.10 13.16
N ILE A 125 -17.78 5.43 14.04
CA ILE A 125 -18.37 4.51 15.01
C ILE A 125 -18.61 5.27 16.33
N PRO A 126 -19.87 5.53 16.72
CA PRO A 126 -20.19 6.46 17.81
C PRO A 126 -20.01 5.87 19.21
N SER A 127 -20.01 4.53 19.34
CA SER A 127 -19.88 3.87 20.64
C SER A 127 -18.79 2.80 20.65
N GLN A 128 -18.11 2.67 21.80
CA GLN A 128 -17.07 1.65 21.98
C GLN A 128 -17.63 0.23 21.85
N GLN A 129 -18.89 0.01 22.23
CA GLN A 129 -19.53 -1.29 22.10
C GLN A 129 -19.70 -1.70 20.63
N ILE A 130 -20.21 -0.79 19.77
CA ILE A 130 -20.33 -1.05 18.34
C ILE A 130 -18.93 -1.24 17.74
N ARG A 131 -17.96 -0.39 18.13
CA ARG A 131 -16.57 -0.48 17.65
C ARG A 131 -15.94 -1.85 17.96
N SER A 132 -16.10 -2.35 19.18
CA SER A 132 -15.63 -3.68 19.58
C SER A 132 -16.32 -4.81 18.79
N SER A 133 -17.61 -4.67 18.49
CA SER A 133 -18.34 -5.65 17.67
C SER A 133 -17.82 -5.66 16.22
N VAL A 134 -17.70 -4.49 15.60
CA VAL A 134 -17.22 -4.34 14.21
C VAL A 134 -15.79 -4.87 14.04
N ILE A 135 -14.88 -4.50 14.95
CA ILE A 135 -13.50 -4.97 14.85
C ILE A 135 -13.40 -6.49 15.06
N GLN A 136 -14.23 -7.07 15.92
CA GLN A 136 -14.26 -8.53 16.11
C GLN A 136 -14.77 -9.24 14.85
N LEU A 137 -15.79 -8.71 14.19
CA LEU A 137 -16.28 -9.25 12.91
C LEU A 137 -15.17 -9.23 11.85
N LEU A 138 -14.44 -8.12 11.74
CA LEU A 138 -13.29 -8.00 10.83
C LEU A 138 -12.19 -9.01 11.16
N VAL A 139 -11.79 -9.10 12.44
CA VAL A 139 -10.72 -10.02 12.88
C VAL A 139 -11.11 -11.47 12.65
N ASN A 140 -12.37 -11.83 12.91
CA ASN A 140 -12.87 -13.17 12.66
C ASN A 140 -12.87 -13.48 11.16
N ASP A 141 -13.27 -12.54 10.31
CA ASP A 141 -13.21 -12.72 8.85
C ASP A 141 -11.78 -12.94 8.35
N ILE A 142 -10.83 -12.10 8.80
CA ILE A 142 -9.40 -12.23 8.46
C ILE A 142 -8.85 -13.60 8.86
N ARG A 143 -9.19 -14.07 10.07
CA ARG A 143 -8.69 -15.35 10.61
C ARG A 143 -9.34 -16.57 9.96
N ASN A 144 -10.63 -16.51 9.66
CA ASN A 144 -11.37 -17.63 9.08
C ASN A 144 -10.95 -17.92 7.63
N GLN A 145 -10.53 -16.90 6.88
CA GLN A 145 -10.13 -17.07 5.48
C GLN A 145 -8.64 -17.43 5.33
N THR A 146 -8.10 -18.45 6.02
CA THR A 146 -6.67 -18.87 5.90
C THR A 146 -5.74 -17.66 5.76
N ILE A 147 -5.88 -16.67 6.64
CA ILE A 147 -5.19 -15.37 6.60
C ILE A 147 -5.01 -14.79 5.17
N ASN A 148 -6.11 -14.50 4.48
CA ASN A 148 -6.09 -13.82 3.19
C ASN A 148 -6.77 -12.45 3.29
N LEU A 149 -6.02 -11.41 2.92
CA LEU A 149 -6.53 -10.06 2.78
C LEU A 149 -7.37 -9.98 1.50
N THR A 150 -8.61 -9.51 1.63
CA THR A 150 -9.54 -9.33 0.51
C THR A 150 -9.72 -7.87 0.12
N SER A 151 -9.17 -6.97 0.93
CA SER A 151 -9.30 -5.53 0.72
C SER A 151 -8.40 -5.03 -0.42
N GLY A 152 -8.94 -4.10 -1.21
CA GLY A 152 -8.18 -3.34 -2.21
C GLY A 152 -7.46 -2.13 -1.59
N LEU A 153 -6.98 -1.22 -2.45
CA LEU A 153 -6.17 -0.05 -2.07
C LEU A 153 -6.72 0.70 -0.84
N ILE A 154 -8.00 1.11 -0.89
CA ILE A 154 -8.60 1.97 0.15
C ILE A 154 -8.60 1.32 1.53
N GLY A 155 -8.97 0.04 1.65
CA GLY A 155 -8.97 -0.61 2.95
C GLY A 155 -7.56 -1.03 3.38
N MET A 156 -6.69 -1.44 2.47
CA MET A 156 -5.30 -1.77 2.80
C MET A 156 -4.53 -0.58 3.39
N THR A 157 -4.71 0.63 2.85
CA THR A 157 -4.11 1.86 3.38
C THR A 157 -4.55 2.15 4.82
N ASN A 158 -5.76 1.72 5.20
CA ASN A 158 -6.35 1.99 6.51
C ASN A 158 -6.25 0.81 7.49
N LEU A 159 -5.92 -0.39 7.02
CA LEU A 159 -5.89 -1.61 7.83
C LEU A 159 -4.87 -1.53 8.98
N PHE A 160 -3.66 -1.06 8.68
CA PHE A 160 -2.57 -0.91 9.65
C PHE A 160 -2.76 0.27 10.60
N LYS A 161 -3.83 1.06 10.41
CA LYS A 161 -4.34 1.99 11.41
C LYS A 161 -5.49 1.35 12.21
N ALA A 162 -6.47 0.78 11.53
CA ALA A 162 -7.67 0.20 12.14
C ALA A 162 -7.35 -0.91 13.16
N LEU A 163 -6.45 -1.85 12.84
CA LEU A 163 -6.14 -2.95 13.76
C LEU A 163 -5.40 -2.46 15.03
N PRO A 164 -4.27 -1.72 14.94
CA PRO A 164 -3.58 -1.19 16.12
C PRO A 164 -4.43 -0.27 16.98
N ASP A 165 -5.20 0.65 16.39
CA ASP A 165 -6.06 1.59 17.14
C ASP A 165 -7.15 0.88 17.96
N ASN A 166 -7.43 -0.39 17.64
CA ASN A 166 -8.40 -1.23 18.34
C ASN A 166 -7.74 -2.40 19.10
N GLY A 167 -6.42 -2.34 19.34
CA GLY A 167 -5.68 -3.29 20.19
C GLY A 167 -5.16 -4.55 19.49
N TYR A 168 -5.29 -4.66 18.17
CA TYR A 168 -4.87 -5.85 17.40
C TYR A 168 -3.48 -5.67 16.76
N HIS A 169 -2.51 -5.16 17.54
CA HIS A 169 -1.15 -4.91 17.07
C HIS A 169 -0.45 -6.18 16.54
N THR A 170 -0.55 -7.29 17.27
CA THR A 170 0.08 -8.56 16.88
C THR A 170 -0.44 -9.05 15.54
N LEU A 171 -1.77 -9.00 15.33
CA LEU A 171 -2.37 -9.39 14.07
C LEU A 171 -1.89 -8.49 12.92
N ALA A 172 -1.76 -7.18 13.15
CA ALA A 172 -1.22 -6.27 12.13
C ALA A 172 0.21 -6.66 11.72
N VAL A 173 1.06 -7.03 12.68
CA VAL A 173 2.42 -7.52 12.39
C VAL A 173 2.39 -8.85 11.65
N GLU A 174 1.59 -9.82 12.11
CA GLU A 174 1.42 -11.13 11.44
C GLU A 174 1.02 -10.94 9.97
N LEU A 175 0.06 -10.04 9.69
CA LEU A 175 -0.39 -9.72 8.33
C LEU A 175 0.70 -9.07 7.47
N ALA A 176 1.54 -8.21 8.05
CA ALA A 176 2.66 -7.58 7.35
C ALA A 176 3.77 -8.60 6.99
N GLU A 177 3.91 -9.65 7.79
CA GLU A 177 4.94 -10.68 7.63
C GLU A 177 4.53 -11.84 6.70
N LEU A 178 3.26 -11.93 6.31
CA LEU A 178 2.77 -12.97 5.41
C LEU A 178 3.54 -12.98 4.08
N THR A 179 3.82 -14.19 3.60
CA THR A 179 4.43 -14.44 2.28
C THR A 179 3.55 -15.26 1.34
N THR A 180 2.32 -15.56 1.76
CA THR A 180 1.31 -16.29 0.98
C THR A 180 0.62 -15.38 -0.03
N TYR A 181 0.03 -15.96 -1.09
CA TYR A 181 -0.63 -15.20 -2.16
C TYR A 181 -1.57 -14.11 -1.62
N ARG A 182 -1.51 -12.89 -2.19
CA ARG A 182 -2.20 -11.66 -1.71
C ARG A 182 -1.67 -11.07 -0.40
N SER A 183 -0.39 -11.21 -0.14
CA SER A 183 0.33 -10.47 0.91
C SER A 183 1.43 -9.59 0.33
N PHE A 184 1.91 -8.61 1.11
CA PHE A 184 3.11 -7.85 0.75
C PHE A 184 4.30 -8.80 0.56
N GLY A 185 4.55 -9.74 1.49
CA GLY A 185 5.65 -10.69 1.39
C GLY A 185 5.63 -11.57 0.15
N TRP A 186 4.45 -11.92 -0.38
CA TRP A 186 4.34 -12.70 -1.62
C TRP A 186 4.82 -11.94 -2.86
N THR A 187 4.64 -10.61 -2.89
CA THR A 187 5.23 -9.81 -3.96
C THR A 187 6.77 -9.88 -3.91
N PHE A 188 7.38 -10.10 -2.74
CA PHE A 188 8.84 -10.15 -2.66
C PHE A 188 9.43 -11.54 -2.93
N THR A 189 8.75 -12.61 -2.51
CA THR A 189 9.21 -13.98 -2.82
C THR A 189 9.16 -14.30 -4.32
N ASN A 190 8.46 -13.50 -5.12
CA ASN A 190 8.31 -13.66 -6.57
C ASN A 190 9.07 -12.61 -7.41
N SER A 191 10.18 -12.08 -6.87
CA SER A 191 11.13 -11.20 -7.59
C SER A 191 10.65 -9.78 -7.93
N TYR A 192 9.63 -9.22 -7.28
CA TYR A 192 9.27 -7.80 -7.46
C TYR A 192 10.15 -6.88 -6.58
N SER A 193 10.62 -5.76 -7.13
CA SER A 193 11.52 -4.80 -6.46
C SER A 193 10.86 -3.49 -6.04
N THR A 194 9.58 -3.29 -6.39
CA THR A 194 8.76 -2.13 -6.05
C THR A 194 7.34 -2.60 -5.72
N THR A 195 6.60 -1.79 -4.95
CA THR A 195 5.16 -1.99 -4.66
C THR A 195 4.31 -1.01 -5.50
N ILE A 196 3.08 -1.39 -5.82
CA ILE A 196 2.09 -0.56 -6.54
C ILE A 196 1.59 0.55 -5.63
#